data_AF-A0A497H899-F1
#
_entry.id   AF-A0A497H899-F1
#
_cell.length_a   1.000
_cell.length_b   1.000
_cell.length_c   1.000
_cell.angle_alpha   90.00
_cell.angle_beta   90.00
_cell.angle_gamma   90.00
#
_symmetry.space_group_name_H-M   'P 1'
#
loop_
_entity.id
_entity.type
_entity.pdbx_description
1 polymer ?
#
loop_
_entity_poly.entity_id
_entity_poly.type
_entity_poly.pdbx_seq_one_letter_code
_entity_poly.pdbx_strand_id
1 'polypeptide(L)'
;MDWDMSVDFIEMRDRFLSDLRELRGGGLTYRRLKEICYTVILLVQLLNGCRISEAIEGIRKAVNQNKSEVYVRVRRQRDNMRLIVIPSFIDEYLLGLVRLIIPFVNRDSVRMYCKYRYGINTHSLRYAFIRYLGEKGYSVQAIASITQHKNLNYILKYVQRKAGEDILRELSATS
;
A
#
# COMPACT_ATOMS: atom_id res chain seq x y z
N MET A 1 -15.96 13.45 -6.35
CA MET A 1 -15.48 12.06 -6.48
C MET A 1 -15.20 11.55 -5.10
N ASP A 2 -16.03 10.65 -4.60
CA ASP A 2 -15.83 10.04 -3.28
C ASP A 2 -14.48 9.33 -3.24
N TRP A 3 -13.63 9.79 -2.33
CA TRP A 3 -12.28 9.27 -2.12
C TRP A 3 -12.27 8.07 -1.18
N ASP A 4 -13.44 7.64 -0.70
CA ASP A 4 -13.61 6.65 0.36
C ASP A 4 -14.39 5.45 -0.19
N MET A 5 -13.75 4.68 -1.06
CA MET A 5 -14.10 3.26 -1.11
C MET A 5 -13.54 2.66 0.15
N SER A 6 -14.41 2.25 1.06
CA SER A 6 -14.10 1.69 2.38
C SER A 6 -13.29 0.40 2.26
N VAL A 7 -12.01 0.53 1.94
CA VAL A 7 -11.08 -0.60 1.82
C VAL A 7 -10.63 -0.97 3.22
N ASP A 8 -10.98 -2.18 3.64
CA ASP A 8 -10.40 -2.79 4.83
C ASP A 8 -8.95 -3.22 4.56
N PHE A 9 -8.05 -2.90 5.49
CA PHE A 9 -6.63 -3.16 5.33
C PHE A 9 -6.31 -4.65 5.36
N ILE A 10 -6.93 -5.41 6.26
CA ILE A 10 -6.65 -6.83 6.46
C ILE A 10 -7.25 -7.63 5.30
N GLU A 11 -8.51 -7.38 4.96
CA GLU A 11 -9.17 -8.06 3.84
C GLU A 11 -8.43 -7.83 2.52
N MET A 12 -8.00 -6.59 2.26
CA MET A 12 -7.28 -6.27 1.03
C MET A 12 -5.88 -6.89 0.99
N ARG A 13 -5.17 -6.91 2.12
CA ARG A 13 -3.88 -7.60 2.25
C ARG A 13 -4.04 -9.08 1.93
N ASP A 14 -5.03 -9.73 2.54
CA ASP A 14 -5.26 -11.16 2.41
C ASP A 14 -5.71 -11.52 1.00
N ARG A 15 -6.52 -10.67 0.37
CA ARG A 15 -6.88 -10.77 -1.05
C ARG A 15 -5.67 -10.70 -1.96
N PHE A 16 -4.77 -9.72 -1.78
CA PHE A 16 -3.54 -9.64 -2.58
C PHE A 16 -2.64 -10.87 -2.39
N LEU A 17 -2.53 -11.39 -1.16
CA LEU A 17 -1.75 -12.59 -0.88
C LEU A 17 -2.36 -13.83 -1.55
N SER A 18 -3.69 -13.96 -1.54
CA SER A 18 -4.40 -15.05 -2.23
C SER A 18 -4.17 -14.98 -3.74
N ASP A 19 -4.37 -13.82 -4.34
CA ASP A 19 -4.14 -13.60 -5.78
C ASP A 19 -2.70 -13.90 -6.18
N LEU A 20 -1.71 -13.54 -5.35
CA LEU A 20 -0.31 -13.88 -5.61
C LEU A 20 -0.06 -15.39 -5.56
N ARG A 21 -0.70 -16.13 -4.66
CA ARG A 21 -0.58 -17.59 -4.61
C ARG A 21 -1.18 -18.22 -5.87
N GLU A 22 -2.36 -17.78 -6.30
CA GLU A 22 -3.00 -18.26 -7.52
C GLU A 22 -2.18 -17.96 -8.78
N LEU A 23 -1.64 -16.73 -8.88
CA LEU A 23 -0.80 -16.32 -10.00
C LEU A 23 0.52 -17.11 -10.04
N ARG A 24 1.08 -17.52 -8.89
CA ARG A 24 2.27 -18.37 -8.81
C ARG A 24 1.99 -19.82 -9.18
N GLY A 25 0.79 -20.33 -8.94
CA GLY A 25 0.43 -21.73 -9.15
C GLY A 25 0.24 -22.15 -10.61
N GLY A 26 0.22 -21.22 -11.57
CA GLY A 26 0.02 -21.51 -12.99
C GLY A 26 1.23 -21.20 -13.85
N GLY A 27 1.20 -21.62 -15.13
CA GLY A 27 2.29 -21.37 -16.09
C GLY A 27 2.63 -19.89 -16.26
N LEU A 28 3.94 -19.58 -16.36
CA LEU A 28 4.46 -18.21 -16.44
C LEU A 28 4.31 -17.64 -17.84
N THR A 29 3.30 -16.79 -18.03
CA THR A 29 3.12 -15.96 -19.23
C THR A 29 3.50 -14.52 -18.96
N TYR A 30 3.82 -13.74 -20.00
CA TYR A 30 4.08 -12.30 -19.85
C TYR A 30 2.94 -11.55 -19.16
N ARG A 31 1.68 -11.91 -19.47
CA ARG A 31 0.50 -11.35 -18.80
C ARG A 31 0.53 -11.63 -17.30
N ARG A 32 0.76 -12.88 -16.91
CA ARG A 32 0.79 -13.29 -15.51
C ARG A 32 1.96 -12.66 -14.75
N LEU A 33 3.14 -12.54 -15.37
CA LEU A 33 4.26 -11.81 -14.80
C LEU A 33 3.91 -10.34 -14.52
N LYS A 34 3.18 -9.68 -15.43
CA LYS A 34 2.67 -8.32 -15.19
C LYS A 34 1.68 -8.27 -14.02
N GLU A 35 0.73 -9.19 -13.98
CA GLU A 35 -0.27 -9.26 -12.89
C GLU A 35 0.40 -9.52 -11.53
N ILE A 36 1.42 -10.38 -11.47
CA ILE A 36 2.26 -10.60 -10.29
C ILE A 36 2.95 -9.29 -9.89
N CYS A 37 3.67 -8.66 -10.81
CA CYS A 37 4.40 -7.43 -10.53
C CYS A 37 3.47 -6.31 -10.03
N TYR A 38 2.30 -6.14 -10.66
CA TYR A 38 1.33 -5.13 -10.26
C TYR A 38 0.73 -5.42 -8.88
N THR A 39 0.41 -6.68 -8.60
CA THR A 39 -0.13 -7.08 -7.29
C THR A 39 0.91 -6.90 -6.18
N VAL A 40 2.18 -7.22 -6.43
CA VAL A 40 3.28 -6.91 -5.50
C VAL A 40 3.39 -5.41 -5.24
N ILE A 41 3.32 -4.57 -6.28
CA ILE A 41 3.36 -3.11 -6.12
C ILE A 41 2.21 -2.62 -5.23
N LEU A 42 0.99 -3.10 -5.45
CA LEU A 42 -0.19 -2.72 -4.65
C LEU A 42 -0.08 -3.19 -3.20
N LEU A 43 0.42 -4.40 -2.97
CA LEU A 43 0.64 -4.93 -1.63
C LEU A 43 1.72 -4.15 -0.88
N VAL A 44 2.85 -3.86 -1.51
CA VAL A 44 3.88 -2.98 -0.93
C VAL A 44 3.32 -1.59 -0.65
N GLN A 45 2.49 -1.05 -1.55
CA GLN A 45 1.84 0.25 -1.34
C GLN A 45 0.95 0.25 -0.10
N LEU A 46 0.10 -0.78 0.06
CA LEU A 46 -0.78 -0.97 1.21
C LEU A 46 0.03 -1.05 2.50
N LEU A 47 1.05 -1.91 2.55
CA LEU A 47 1.82 -2.19 3.76
C LEU A 47 2.77 -1.06 4.19
N ASN A 48 3.10 -0.14 3.28
CA ASN A 48 3.95 1.02 3.58
C ASN A 48 3.15 2.33 3.68
N GLY A 49 1.84 2.33 3.42
CA GLY A 49 1.04 3.57 3.37
C GLY A 49 1.61 4.61 2.39
N CYS A 50 2.23 4.17 1.29
CA CYS A 50 2.94 5.05 0.36
C CYS A 50 2.09 5.41 -0.86
N ARG A 51 2.54 6.40 -1.63
CA ARG A 51 1.93 6.67 -2.95
C ARG A 51 2.37 5.58 -3.92
N ILE A 52 1.51 5.27 -4.89
CA ILE A 52 1.83 4.28 -5.93
C ILE A 52 3.19 4.51 -6.63
N SER A 53 3.57 5.77 -6.87
CA SER A 53 4.89 6.08 -7.44
C SER A 53 6.06 5.78 -6.51
N GLU A 54 5.87 5.96 -5.20
CA GLU A 54 6.86 5.66 -4.17
C GLU A 54 7.02 4.13 -4.03
N ALA A 55 5.92 3.36 -4.11
CA ALA A 55 5.96 1.90 -4.15
C ALA A 55 6.75 1.37 -5.35
N ILE A 56 6.48 1.89 -6.56
CA ILE A 56 7.18 1.51 -7.79
C ILE A 56 8.68 1.84 -7.67
N GLU A 57 9.03 3.04 -7.19
CA GLU A 57 10.44 3.41 -6.98
C GLU A 57 11.12 2.52 -5.93
N GLY A 58 10.42 2.22 -4.83
CA GLY A 58 10.92 1.38 -3.75
C GLY A 58 11.24 -0.03 -4.24
N ILE A 59 10.32 -0.66 -4.96
CA ILE A 59 10.55 -2.00 -5.53
C ILE A 59 11.69 -1.98 -6.54
N ARG A 60 11.79 -0.96 -7.40
CA ARG A 60 12.92 -0.82 -8.33
C ARG A 60 14.25 -0.77 -7.61
N LYS A 61 14.36 0.05 -6.55
CA LYS A 61 15.59 0.15 -5.75
C LYS A 61 15.88 -1.15 -5.01
N ALA A 62 14.88 -1.77 -4.39
CA ALA A 62 15.03 -3.02 -3.65
C ALA A 62 15.56 -4.14 -4.53
N VAL A 63 14.99 -4.29 -5.73
CA VAL A 63 15.44 -5.27 -6.72
C VAL A 63 16.87 -4.95 -7.20
N ASN A 64 17.17 -3.69 -7.54
CA ASN A 64 18.48 -3.32 -8.06
C ASN A 64 19.60 -3.41 -7.01
N GLN A 65 19.30 -3.12 -5.76
CA GLN A 65 20.26 -3.10 -4.65
C GLN A 65 20.30 -4.43 -3.87
N ASN A 66 19.38 -5.35 -4.18
CA ASN A 66 19.14 -6.58 -3.43
C ASN A 66 18.93 -6.33 -1.92
N LYS A 67 18.03 -5.39 -1.59
CA LYS A 67 17.72 -5.00 -0.21
C LYS A 67 16.23 -5.12 0.07
N SER A 68 15.88 -5.55 1.28
CA SER A 68 14.50 -5.52 1.79
C SER A 68 14.07 -4.12 2.24
N GLU A 69 15.01 -3.21 2.46
CA GLU A 69 14.75 -1.85 2.93
C GLU A 69 15.47 -0.83 2.06
N VAL A 70 14.72 0.16 1.57
CA VAL A 70 15.27 1.21 0.71
C VAL A 70 14.66 2.57 0.99
N TYR A 71 15.45 3.61 0.77
CA TYR A 71 14.98 5.00 0.85
C TYR A 71 14.55 5.52 -0.53
N VAL A 72 13.34 6.07 -0.60
CA VAL A 72 12.79 6.73 -1.80
C VAL A 72 12.49 8.19 -1.52
N ARG A 73 12.58 9.02 -2.56
CA ARG A 73 12.27 10.44 -2.42
C ARG A 73 10.77 10.65 -2.23
N VAL A 74 10.41 11.46 -1.24
CA VAL A 74 9.01 11.85 -1.06
C VAL A 74 8.64 12.82 -2.19
N ARG A 75 7.64 12.43 -2.99
CA ARG A 75 7.15 13.28 -4.09
C ARG A 75 6.70 14.65 -3.56
N ARG A 76 7.07 15.72 -4.28
CA ARG A 76 6.75 17.13 -3.97
C ARG A 76 7.41 17.67 -2.69
N GLN A 77 8.48 17.03 -2.22
CA GLN A 77 9.34 17.53 -1.15
C GLN A 77 10.78 17.59 -1.67
N ARG A 78 11.47 18.71 -1.41
CA ARG A 78 12.92 18.80 -1.64
C ARG A 78 13.59 18.04 -0.50
N ASP A 79 14.52 17.17 -0.87
CA ASP A 79 15.48 16.48 0.03
C ASP A 79 14.87 15.65 1.17
N ASN A 80 13.58 15.31 1.09
CA ASN A 80 12.95 14.41 2.04
C ASN A 80 12.91 12.99 1.47
N MET A 81 13.41 12.04 2.27
CA MET A 81 13.50 10.62 1.95
C MET A 81 12.61 9.83 2.91
N ARG A 82 12.05 8.73 2.44
CA ARG A 82 11.26 7.82 3.28
C ARG A 82 11.67 6.38 3.08
N LEU A 83 11.55 5.61 4.15
CA LEU A 83 11.72 4.17 4.12
C LEU A 83 10.56 3.52 3.35
N ILE A 84 10.92 2.54 2.53
CA ILE A 84 10.04 1.52 1.97
C ILE A 84 10.61 0.17 2.37
N VAL A 85 9.78 -0.65 2.99
CA VAL A 85 10.08 -2.01 3.42
C VAL A 85 9.40 -2.98 2.46
N ILE A 86 10.18 -3.91 1.91
CA ILE A 86 9.71 -5.07 1.16
C ILE A 86 9.47 -6.19 2.18
N PRO A 87 8.21 -6.62 2.36
CA PRO A 87 7.88 -7.67 3.33
C PRO A 87 8.60 -8.99 3.04
N SER A 88 9.03 -9.70 4.07
CA SER A 88 9.79 -10.95 3.96
C SER A 88 9.05 -12.10 3.27
N PHE A 89 7.71 -12.09 3.28
CA PHE A 89 6.92 -13.07 2.53
C PHE A 89 7.02 -12.87 1.00
N ILE A 90 7.52 -11.71 0.54
CA ILE A 90 7.94 -11.52 -0.85
C ILE A 90 9.33 -12.13 -0.99
N ASP A 91 9.35 -13.44 -1.16
CA ASP A 91 10.55 -14.25 -1.27
C ASP A 91 11.42 -13.87 -2.49
N GLU A 92 12.65 -14.38 -2.53
CA GLU A 92 13.61 -14.12 -3.61
C GLU A 92 13.07 -14.55 -4.97
N TYR A 93 12.31 -15.65 -5.03
CA TYR A 93 11.65 -16.11 -6.24
C TYR A 93 10.66 -15.07 -6.78
N LEU A 94 9.77 -14.56 -5.94
CA LEU A 94 8.79 -13.55 -6.30
C LEU A 94 9.47 -12.23 -6.70
N LEU A 95 10.53 -11.82 -5.99
CA LEU A 95 11.35 -10.68 -6.39
C LEU A 95 12.05 -10.90 -7.74
N GLY A 96 12.48 -12.11 -8.04
CA GLY A 96 13.03 -12.50 -9.34
C GLY A 96 12.01 -12.31 -10.47
N LEU A 97 10.76 -12.75 -10.28
CA LEU A 97 9.69 -12.53 -11.26
C LEU A 97 9.38 -11.04 -11.44
N VAL A 98 9.35 -10.28 -10.34
CA VAL A 98 9.14 -8.82 -10.36
C VAL A 98 10.27 -8.11 -11.09
N ARG A 99 11.53 -8.54 -10.91
CA ARG A 99 12.71 -7.98 -11.58
C ARG A 99 12.58 -7.96 -13.10
N LEU A 100 11.94 -8.98 -13.69
CA LEU A 100 11.75 -9.09 -15.14
C LEU A 100 10.81 -8.01 -15.70
N ILE A 101 9.88 -7.51 -14.89
CA ILE A 101 8.81 -6.61 -15.34
C ILE A 101 8.99 -5.18 -14.85
N ILE A 102 9.51 -4.99 -13.62
CA ILE A 102 9.56 -3.69 -12.95
C ILE A 102 10.20 -2.54 -13.76
N PRO A 103 11.22 -2.76 -14.62
CA PRO A 103 11.78 -1.68 -15.46
C PRO A 103 10.76 -1.09 -16.43
N PHE A 104 9.80 -1.90 -16.90
CA PHE A 104 8.81 -1.52 -17.91
C PHE A 104 7.48 -1.04 -17.32
N VAL A 105 7.34 -1.08 -15.99
CA VAL A 105 6.09 -0.70 -15.32
C VAL A 105 5.81 0.80 -15.45
N ASN A 106 4.62 1.13 -15.94
CA ASN A 106 4.05 2.46 -15.90
C ASN A 106 3.05 2.56 -14.73
N ARG A 107 3.11 3.67 -13.97
CA ARG A 107 2.21 3.98 -12.85
C ARG A 107 0.74 3.86 -13.23
N ASP A 108 0.34 4.38 -14.39
CA ASP A 108 -1.06 4.44 -14.80
C ASP A 108 -1.57 3.04 -15.19
N SER A 109 -0.71 2.15 -15.71
CA SER A 109 -1.04 0.73 -15.90
C SER A 109 -1.37 0.04 -14.58
N VAL A 110 -0.59 0.29 -13.51
CA VAL A 110 -0.87 -0.29 -12.19
C VAL A 110 -2.17 0.26 -11.61
N ARG A 111 -2.46 1.55 -11.83
CA ARG A 111 -3.73 2.16 -11.42
C ARG A 111 -4.93 1.55 -12.12
N MET A 112 -4.84 1.36 -13.44
CA MET A 112 -5.92 0.75 -14.21
C MET A 112 -6.10 -0.72 -13.82
N TYR A 113 -5.00 -1.46 -13.61
CA TYR A 113 -5.07 -2.81 -13.07
C TYR A 113 -5.79 -2.85 -11.72
N CYS A 114 -5.44 -1.94 -10.80
CA CYS A 114 -6.07 -1.84 -9.49
C CYS A 114 -7.59 -1.57 -9.60
N LYS A 115 -7.96 -0.62 -10.45
CA LYS A 115 -9.36 -0.27 -10.71
C LYS A 115 -10.15 -1.43 -11.30
N TYR A 116 -9.64 -2.08 -12.34
CA TYR A 116 -10.39 -3.12 -13.05
C TYR A 116 -10.42 -4.45 -12.31
N ARG A 117 -9.34 -4.83 -11.63
CA ARG A 117 -9.27 -6.11 -10.92
C ARG A 117 -9.91 -6.07 -9.54
N TYR A 118 -9.69 -4.99 -8.80
CA TYR A 118 -10.12 -4.89 -7.40
C TYR A 118 -11.26 -3.90 -7.19
N GLY A 119 -11.65 -3.13 -8.22
CA GLY A 119 -12.71 -2.14 -8.11
C GLY A 119 -12.29 -0.86 -7.37
N ILE A 120 -11.01 -0.70 -7.00
CA ILE A 120 -10.55 0.36 -6.10
C ILE A 120 -9.52 1.32 -6.72
N ASN A 121 -9.36 2.50 -6.13
CA ASN A 121 -8.25 3.40 -6.46
C ASN A 121 -7.01 3.05 -5.63
N THR A 122 -5.83 3.11 -6.23
CA THR A 122 -4.54 2.98 -5.51
C THR A 122 -4.38 3.91 -4.30
N HIS A 123 -5.04 5.07 -4.30
CA HIS A 123 -4.97 6.00 -3.17
C HIS A 123 -5.78 5.50 -1.97
N SER A 124 -6.84 4.72 -2.19
CA SER A 124 -7.61 4.05 -1.13
C SER A 124 -6.74 3.12 -0.28
N LEU A 125 -5.74 2.46 -0.87
CA LEU A 125 -4.78 1.61 -0.12
C LEU A 125 -3.98 2.40 0.92
N ARG A 126 -3.60 3.64 0.60
CA ARG A 126 -2.89 4.51 1.55
C ARG A 126 -3.81 4.92 2.71
N TYR A 127 -5.10 5.15 2.46
CA TYR A 127 -6.06 5.43 3.52
C TYR A 127 -6.38 4.22 4.36
N ALA A 128 -6.51 3.04 3.75
CA ALA A 128 -6.70 1.78 4.48
C ALA A 128 -5.58 1.58 5.50
N PHE A 129 -4.32 1.84 5.12
CA PHE A 129 -3.18 1.83 6.03
C PHE A 129 -3.31 2.85 7.17
N ILE A 130 -3.64 4.11 6.85
CA ILE A 130 -3.78 5.18 7.85
C ILE A 130 -4.87 4.86 8.87
N ARG A 131 -6.02 4.41 8.36
CA ARG A 131 -7.18 4.01 9.16
C ARG A 131 -6.81 2.84 10.07
N TYR A 132 -6.18 1.80 9.52
CA TYR A 132 -5.75 0.63 10.27
C TYR A 132 -4.79 1.00 11.42
N LEU A 133 -3.80 1.88 11.17
CA LEU A 133 -2.93 2.34 12.24
C LEU A 133 -3.67 3.19 13.28
N GLY A 134 -4.62 4.02 12.85
CA GLY A 134 -5.46 4.79 13.77
C GLY A 134 -6.29 3.88 14.69
N GLU A 135 -6.90 2.83 14.14
CA GLU A 135 -7.66 1.81 14.89
C GLU A 135 -6.78 0.98 15.82
N LYS A 136 -5.49 0.83 15.50
CA LYS A 136 -4.49 0.21 16.39
C LYS A 136 -3.95 1.16 17.47
N GLY A 137 -4.45 2.41 17.52
CA GLY A 137 -4.07 3.38 18.55
C GLY A 137 -2.72 4.08 18.31
N TYR A 138 -2.14 3.97 17.11
CA TYR A 138 -0.92 4.72 16.81
C TYR A 138 -1.20 6.22 16.73
N SER A 139 -0.29 7.02 17.27
CA SER A 139 -0.44 8.48 17.26
C SER A 139 -0.47 9.04 15.84
N VAL A 140 -1.22 10.13 15.65
CA VAL A 140 -1.33 10.80 14.35
C VAL A 140 0.03 11.29 13.85
N GLN A 141 0.92 11.69 14.76
CA GLN A 141 2.30 12.08 14.48
C GLN A 141 3.12 10.90 13.94
N ALA A 142 3.00 9.71 14.54
CA ALA A 142 3.67 8.50 14.06
C ALA A 142 3.16 8.11 12.66
N ILE A 143 1.83 8.10 12.46
CA ILE A 143 1.20 7.83 11.16
C ILE A 143 1.66 8.84 10.10
N ALA A 144 1.74 10.11 10.46
CA ALA A 144 2.20 11.17 9.56
C ALA A 144 3.68 11.01 9.19
N SER A 145 4.53 10.62 10.14
CA SER A 145 5.94 10.31 9.92
C SER A 145 6.10 9.13 8.94
N ILE A 146 5.34 8.04 9.11
CA ILE A 146 5.40 6.89 8.19
C ILE A 146 4.91 7.28 6.80
N THR A 147 3.76 7.95 6.72
CA THR A 147 3.11 8.25 5.44
C THR A 147 3.68 9.49 4.75
N GLN A 148 4.49 10.30 5.44
CA GLN A 148 5.05 11.57 4.95
C GLN A 148 3.98 12.56 4.51
N HIS A 149 2.91 12.67 5.31
CA HIS A 149 1.92 13.72 5.15
C HIS A 149 2.41 15.03 5.76
N LYS A 150 2.37 16.12 4.97
CA LYS A 150 2.70 17.47 5.47
C LYS A 150 1.61 18.05 6.37
N ASN A 151 0.36 17.64 6.16
CA ASN A 151 -0.78 18.21 6.88
C ASN A 151 -1.45 17.12 7.74
N LEU A 152 -1.30 17.28 9.05
CA LEU A 152 -1.87 16.38 10.06
C LEU A 152 -3.40 16.42 10.09
N ASN A 153 -4.02 17.56 9.77
CA ASN A 153 -5.49 17.72 9.75
C ASN A 153 -6.16 16.74 8.80
N TYR A 154 -5.45 16.38 7.74
CA TYR A 154 -5.95 15.40 6.79
C TYR A 154 -6.01 14.00 7.39
N ILE A 155 -5.00 13.59 8.18
CA ILE A 155 -5.00 12.32 8.89
C ILE A 155 -6.02 12.36 10.03
N LEU A 156 -6.08 13.47 10.77
CA LEU A 156 -7.04 13.69 11.86
C LEU A 156 -8.47 13.46 11.40
N LYS A 157 -8.87 13.98 10.22
CA LYS A 157 -10.22 13.74 9.69
C LYS A 157 -10.58 12.26 9.54
N TYR A 158 -9.63 11.41 9.13
CA TYR A 158 -9.87 9.97 8.98
C TYR A 158 -9.83 9.22 10.31
N VAL A 159 -8.92 9.59 11.21
CA VAL A 159 -8.73 8.91 12.50
C VAL A 159 -9.79 9.34 13.52
N GLN A 160 -10.07 10.64 13.64
CA GLN A 160 -10.98 11.21 14.64
C GLN A 160 -12.44 10.87 14.36
N ARG A 161 -12.88 10.82 13.10
CA ARG A 161 -14.29 10.50 12.78
C ARG A 161 -14.67 9.12 13.30
N LYS A 162 -13.83 8.12 13.01
CA LYS A 162 -14.10 6.74 13.44
C LYS A 162 -13.91 6.58 14.95
N ALA A 163 -12.86 7.15 15.53
CA ALA A 163 -12.66 7.12 16.98
C ALA A 163 -13.84 7.77 17.75
N GLY A 164 -14.37 8.90 17.26
CA GLY A 164 -15.53 9.54 17.85
C GLY A 164 -16.80 8.69 17.75
N GLU A 165 -17.04 8.05 16.61
CA GLU A 165 -18.15 7.11 16.42
C GLU A 165 -18.03 5.88 17.34
N ASP A 166 -16.83 5.31 17.49
CA ASP A 166 -16.58 4.14 18.34
C ASP A 166 -16.75 4.48 19.84
N ILE A 167 -16.22 5.62 20.29
CA ILE A 167 -16.44 6.12 21.67
C ILE A 167 -17.94 6.30 21.96
N LEU A 168 -18.68 6.89 21.02
CA LEU A 168 -20.12 7.11 21.20
C LEU A 168 -20.88 5.79 21.31
N ARG A 169 -20.50 4.76 20.54
CA ARG A 169 -21.10 3.42 20.60
C ARG A 169 -20.79 2.71 21.92
N GLU A 170 -19.55 2.78 22.41
CA GLU A 170 -19.17 2.19 23.70
C GLU A 170 -19.97 2.81 24.85
N LEU A 171 -20.05 4.14 24.89
CA LEU A 171 -20.82 4.85 25.90
C LEU A 171 -22.31 4.51 25.83
N SER A 172 -22.85 4.31 24.63
CA SER A 172 -24.27 3.97 24.44
C SER A 172 -24.60 2.50 24.71
N ALA A 173 -23.61 1.59 24.64
CA ALA A 173 -23.78 0.16 24.92
C ALA A 173 -23.69 -0.17 26.41
N THR A 174 -23.34 0.80 27.26
CA THR A 174 -23.20 0.62 28.71
C THR A 174 -24.48 1.01 29.47
N SER A 175 -25.67 0.89 28.84
CA SER A 175 -26.99 1.13 29.46
C SER A 175 -27.75 -0.17 29.67
#